data_AF-W7YI97-F1
#
_entry.id   AF-W7YI97-F1
#
_cell.length_a   1.000
_cell.length_b   1.000
_cell.length_c   1.000
_cell.angle_alpha   90.00
_cell.angle_beta   90.00
_cell.angle_gamma   90.00
#
_symmetry.space_group_name_H-M   'P 1'
#
loop_
_entity.id
_entity.type
_entity.pdbx_description
1 polymer ?
#
loop_
_entity_poly.entity_id
_entity_poly.type
_entity_poly.pdbx_seq_one_letter_code
_entity_poly.pdbx_strand_id
1 'polypeptide(L)'
;MYYFLRRLGYFKKLIVCFQILLFVSCSGSDDNEKDYVADFEFEVNANIVSFTNASSGDYLYIEWDYGNGETSGAQSNRDYQGTAYYPLKGDYTVTLTVFGPSNKSSDVKTVSKTIQIMADDPDYKPVEEGLVWSDEFDQSAINTENWTFEVGHGDWGWGNNELQYYTDGDNARVENGKLIITAQKVDDNTTTGSYTSARMVTMGKQAFTYGKVEIRAKLPAGRGVWPAIWMLGTNINSVGWPACGEIDIMEYVGYTPNVVHSTVHTTDGSGSNGSGSSMDLETAEEDFHIYGINWTEDEIVFYVDSLENVVHTYAPSIKTANNWPFDKPHFIIINLAVGGTWGGAQGIDNSIFPQTLEVDYVRVYE
;
A
#
# COMPACT_ATOMS: atom_id res chain seq x y z
N MET A 1 -109.84 -24.78 14.42
CA MET A 1 -110.11 -23.35 14.17
C MET A 1 -109.00 -22.82 13.26
N TYR A 2 -109.28 -22.65 11.96
CA TYR A 2 -108.55 -21.93 10.89
C TYR A 2 -107.07 -22.28 10.58
N TYR A 3 -106.51 -22.32 9.35
CA TYR A 3 -106.93 -22.46 7.93
C TYR A 3 -105.61 -22.73 7.13
N PHE A 4 -105.65 -23.64 6.15
CA PHE A 4 -104.97 -23.67 4.82
C PHE A 4 -103.44 -23.51 4.54
N LEU A 5 -102.92 -24.55 3.86
CA LEU A 5 -102.20 -24.65 2.56
C LEU A 5 -100.71 -24.23 2.31
N ARG A 6 -99.96 -25.28 1.89
CA ARG A 6 -99.12 -25.47 0.66
C ARG A 6 -97.63 -25.06 0.58
N ARG A 7 -96.85 -26.14 0.39
CA ARG A 7 -95.92 -26.50 -0.71
C ARG A 7 -94.40 -26.40 -0.49
N LEU A 8 -93.79 -27.57 -0.76
CA LEU A 8 -92.38 -27.96 -0.85
C LEU A 8 -91.58 -27.25 -1.96
N GLY A 9 -90.26 -27.24 -1.78
CA GLY A 9 -89.28 -27.29 -2.87
C GLY A 9 -87.82 -27.30 -2.37
N TYR A 10 -87.18 -28.48 -2.31
CA TYR A 10 -85.76 -28.67 -1.99
C TYR A 10 -84.90 -28.69 -3.27
N PHE A 11 -83.70 -28.09 -3.20
CA PHE A 11 -82.69 -28.00 -4.27
C PHE A 11 -81.40 -28.72 -3.85
N LYS A 12 -80.77 -29.48 -4.78
CA LYS A 12 -79.30 -29.71 -4.98
C LYS A 12 -79.12 -30.88 -5.96
N LYS A 13 -78.87 -30.60 -7.24
CA LYS A 13 -77.58 -30.43 -7.97
C LYS A 13 -76.90 -31.76 -8.39
N LEU A 14 -76.71 -31.82 -9.71
CA LEU A 14 -76.38 -32.93 -10.61
C LEU A 14 -74.87 -32.90 -10.97
N ILE A 15 -74.18 -34.04 -11.05
CA ILE A 15 -72.91 -34.21 -11.80
C ILE A 15 -72.93 -35.58 -12.48
N VAL A 16 -72.50 -35.61 -13.75
CA VAL A 16 -72.66 -36.65 -14.77
C VAL A 16 -71.33 -37.42 -15.00
N CYS A 17 -71.44 -38.72 -15.31
CA CYS A 17 -70.40 -39.69 -15.67
C CYS A 17 -69.64 -39.39 -16.98
N PHE A 18 -68.44 -39.96 -17.14
CA PHE A 18 -68.04 -40.73 -18.34
C PHE A 18 -66.83 -41.65 -18.06
N GLN A 19 -66.87 -42.89 -18.56
CA GLN A 19 -65.76 -43.86 -18.55
C GLN A 19 -64.86 -43.65 -19.78
N ILE A 20 -63.53 -43.77 -19.64
CA ILE A 20 -62.58 -44.03 -20.73
C ILE A 20 -61.50 -45.02 -20.27
N LEU A 21 -61.20 -45.95 -21.18
CA LEU A 21 -60.22 -47.03 -21.16
C LEU A 21 -58.81 -46.52 -21.59
N LEU A 22 -57.75 -47.28 -21.24
CA LEU A 22 -56.51 -47.52 -22.01
C LEU A 22 -55.12 -46.94 -21.57
N PHE A 23 -54.17 -47.88 -21.68
CA PHE A 23 -52.73 -47.88 -21.99
C PHE A 23 -51.66 -47.49 -20.95
N VAL A 24 -50.83 -48.49 -20.62
CA VAL A 24 -49.43 -48.38 -20.20
C VAL A 24 -48.62 -47.76 -21.35
N SER A 25 -47.77 -46.78 -21.05
CA SER A 25 -46.69 -46.34 -21.94
C SER A 25 -45.43 -46.08 -21.11
N CYS A 26 -44.38 -46.87 -21.34
CA CYS A 26 -43.02 -46.47 -21.03
C CYS A 26 -42.68 -45.27 -21.90
N SER A 27 -42.51 -44.09 -21.31
CA SER A 27 -41.74 -43.02 -21.95
C SER A 27 -40.33 -43.11 -21.40
N GLY A 28 -39.41 -43.56 -22.26
CA GLY A 28 -37.99 -43.55 -22.00
C GLY A 28 -37.55 -42.17 -21.52
N SER A 29 -36.76 -42.18 -20.45
CA SER A 29 -35.76 -41.16 -20.24
C SER A 29 -34.71 -41.36 -21.34
N ASP A 30 -34.92 -40.72 -22.49
CA ASP A 30 -33.81 -40.32 -23.35
C ASP A 30 -33.02 -39.24 -22.60
N ASP A 31 -32.38 -39.62 -21.49
CA ASP A 31 -31.23 -38.90 -20.98
C ASP A 31 -30.07 -39.31 -21.88
N ASN A 32 -30.09 -38.83 -23.12
CA ASN A 32 -28.86 -38.51 -23.80
C ASN A 32 -28.26 -37.33 -23.04
N GLU A 33 -27.71 -37.62 -21.85
CA GLU A 33 -26.73 -36.79 -21.20
C GLU A 33 -25.61 -36.69 -22.24
N LYS A 34 -25.63 -35.60 -23.00
CA LYS A 34 -24.62 -35.35 -24.02
C LYS A 34 -23.33 -35.17 -23.25
N ASP A 35 -22.58 -36.25 -23.17
CA ASP A 35 -21.37 -36.34 -22.37
C ASP A 35 -20.35 -35.34 -22.92
N TYR A 36 -20.11 -34.24 -22.19
CA TYR A 36 -19.03 -33.31 -22.48
C TYR A 36 -17.80 -33.68 -21.65
N VAL A 37 -16.61 -33.33 -22.11
CA VAL A 37 -15.35 -33.67 -21.43
C VAL A 37 -14.59 -32.39 -21.20
N ALA A 38 -14.08 -32.19 -19.98
CA ALA A 38 -13.18 -31.11 -19.63
C ALA A 38 -11.74 -31.54 -19.95
N ASP A 39 -11.06 -30.79 -20.81
CA ASP A 39 -9.63 -30.97 -21.09
C ASP A 39 -9.00 -29.68 -21.60
N PHE A 40 -7.68 -29.56 -21.48
CA PHE A 40 -6.92 -28.46 -22.05
C PHE A 40 -5.46 -28.77 -22.33
N GLU A 41 -4.87 -28.03 -23.25
CA GLU A 41 -3.42 -28.04 -23.51
C GLU A 41 -2.80 -26.74 -23.01
N PHE A 42 -1.49 -26.77 -22.74
CA PHE A 42 -0.74 -25.58 -22.37
C PHE A 42 0.67 -25.59 -22.96
N GLU A 43 1.20 -24.39 -23.20
CA GLU A 43 2.58 -24.16 -23.64
C GLU A 43 3.25 -23.16 -22.70
N VAL A 44 4.39 -23.55 -22.14
CA VAL A 44 5.19 -22.70 -21.24
C VAL A 44 6.26 -21.99 -22.05
N ASN A 45 6.24 -20.66 -22.04
CA ASN A 45 7.28 -19.82 -22.59
C ASN A 45 7.84 -18.91 -21.50
N ALA A 46 8.95 -19.36 -20.89
CA ALA A 46 9.51 -18.76 -19.68
C ALA A 46 8.44 -18.65 -18.57
N ASN A 47 8.12 -17.43 -18.13
CA ASN A 47 7.15 -17.14 -17.08
C ASN A 47 5.73 -16.87 -17.61
N ILE A 48 5.49 -16.99 -18.93
CA ILE A 48 4.16 -16.84 -19.53
C ILE A 48 3.69 -18.21 -20.01
N VAL A 49 2.47 -18.58 -19.63
CA VAL A 49 1.85 -19.84 -20.06
C VAL A 49 0.60 -19.56 -20.86
N SER A 50 0.54 -20.15 -22.05
CA SER A 50 -0.62 -20.11 -22.93
C SER A 50 -1.46 -21.36 -22.75
N PHE A 51 -2.77 -21.20 -22.64
CA PHE A 51 -3.76 -22.24 -22.40
C PHE A 51 -4.71 -22.37 -23.57
N THR A 52 -4.91 -23.59 -24.05
CA THR A 52 -5.87 -23.89 -25.12
C THR A 52 -6.94 -24.83 -24.58
N ASN A 53 -8.20 -24.40 -24.62
CA ASN A 53 -9.33 -25.25 -24.29
C ASN A 53 -9.42 -26.44 -25.27
N ALA A 54 -9.36 -27.66 -24.76
CA ALA A 54 -9.51 -28.90 -25.53
C ALA A 54 -10.81 -29.65 -25.16
N SER A 55 -11.71 -28.99 -24.42
CA SER A 55 -12.97 -29.56 -23.96
C SER A 55 -13.91 -29.86 -25.12
N SER A 56 -14.56 -31.01 -25.08
CA SER A 56 -15.43 -31.50 -26.16
C SER A 56 -16.87 -31.75 -25.69
N GLY A 57 -17.79 -31.92 -26.64
CA GLY A 57 -19.21 -32.12 -26.35
C GLY A 57 -20.01 -30.82 -26.23
N ASP A 58 -21.24 -30.93 -25.72
CA ASP A 58 -22.14 -29.79 -25.54
C ASP A 58 -22.02 -29.23 -24.12
N TYR A 59 -21.48 -28.01 -24.00
CA TYR A 59 -21.38 -27.24 -22.76
C TYR A 59 -21.61 -25.73 -23.03
N LEU A 60 -21.88 -24.95 -22.00
CA LEU A 60 -22.24 -23.53 -22.11
C LEU A 60 -21.02 -22.62 -22.14
N TYR A 61 -20.15 -22.73 -21.13
CA TYR A 61 -18.96 -21.90 -20.97
C TYR A 61 -17.92 -22.62 -20.12
N ILE A 62 -16.72 -22.04 -20.07
CA ILE A 62 -15.61 -22.50 -19.25
C ILE A 62 -15.11 -21.39 -18.33
N GLU A 63 -14.44 -21.79 -17.27
CA GLU A 63 -13.79 -20.91 -16.30
C GLU A 63 -12.41 -21.48 -15.94
N TRP A 64 -11.41 -20.63 -15.99
CA TRP A 64 -10.05 -20.96 -15.60
C TRP A 64 -9.77 -20.48 -14.18
N ASP A 65 -9.15 -21.35 -13.39
CA ASP A 65 -8.33 -21.01 -12.23
C ASP A 65 -6.88 -21.32 -12.59
N TYR A 66 -6.07 -20.27 -12.72
CA TYR A 66 -4.68 -20.39 -13.17
C TYR A 66 -3.72 -20.81 -12.05
N GLY A 67 -4.21 -21.02 -10.82
CA GLY A 67 -3.38 -21.46 -9.69
C GLY A 67 -2.36 -20.42 -9.21
N ASN A 68 -2.38 -19.21 -9.75
CA ASN A 68 -1.59 -18.04 -9.37
C ASN A 68 -2.45 -16.95 -8.68
N GLY A 69 -3.71 -17.26 -8.34
CA GLY A 69 -4.68 -16.32 -7.79
C GLY A 69 -5.54 -15.62 -8.85
N GLU A 70 -5.24 -15.77 -10.14
CA GLU A 70 -6.04 -15.23 -11.25
C GLU A 70 -7.09 -16.23 -11.74
N THR A 71 -8.25 -15.72 -12.17
CA THR A 71 -9.31 -16.50 -12.81
C THR A 71 -9.83 -15.77 -14.06
N SER A 72 -10.34 -16.51 -15.06
CA SER A 72 -10.85 -15.90 -16.31
C SER A 72 -12.23 -15.25 -16.17
N GLY A 73 -12.92 -15.45 -15.04
CA GLY A 73 -14.34 -15.12 -14.86
C GLY A 73 -15.28 -16.00 -15.70
N ALA A 74 -16.58 -15.98 -15.36
CA ALA A 74 -17.62 -16.69 -16.10
C ALA A 74 -17.90 -16.01 -17.45
N GLN A 75 -18.05 -16.81 -18.52
CA GLN A 75 -18.36 -16.44 -19.93
C GLN A 75 -17.20 -16.35 -20.93
N SER A 76 -16.16 -17.18 -20.79
CA SER A 76 -15.23 -17.36 -21.91
C SER A 76 -15.87 -18.24 -23.01
N ASN A 77 -15.90 -17.69 -24.23
CA ASN A 77 -16.35 -18.34 -25.46
C ASN A 77 -15.56 -19.65 -25.66
N ARG A 78 -16.13 -20.67 -26.33
CA ARG A 78 -15.49 -21.99 -26.53
C ARG A 78 -14.09 -21.91 -27.16
N ASP A 79 -13.81 -20.83 -27.90
CA ASP A 79 -12.55 -20.56 -28.59
C ASP A 79 -11.53 -19.76 -27.76
N TYR A 80 -11.80 -19.47 -26.47
CA TYR A 80 -10.91 -18.65 -25.66
C TYR A 80 -9.58 -19.37 -25.37
N GLN A 81 -8.49 -18.71 -25.73
CA GLN A 81 -7.14 -19.06 -25.30
C GLN A 81 -6.78 -18.16 -24.12
N GLY A 82 -6.48 -18.77 -22.97
CA GLY A 82 -6.04 -18.05 -21.78
C GLY A 82 -4.53 -17.84 -21.82
N THR A 83 -4.05 -16.76 -21.23
CA THR A 83 -2.63 -16.57 -20.95
C THR A 83 -2.50 -16.14 -19.50
N ALA A 84 -1.60 -16.76 -18.74
CA ALA A 84 -1.30 -16.35 -17.38
C ALA A 84 0.22 -16.19 -17.18
N TYR A 85 0.59 -15.25 -16.32
CA TYR A 85 1.97 -14.96 -15.96
C TYR A 85 2.28 -15.53 -14.58
N TYR A 86 3.42 -16.21 -14.48
CA TYR A 86 3.89 -16.91 -13.29
C TYR A 86 5.30 -16.43 -12.96
N PRO A 87 5.42 -15.37 -12.14
CA PRO A 87 6.71 -14.72 -11.92
C PRO A 87 7.70 -15.54 -11.11
N LEU A 88 7.22 -16.53 -10.34
CA LEU A 88 8.06 -17.31 -9.43
C LEU A 88 8.22 -18.74 -9.94
N LYS A 89 9.38 -19.32 -9.65
CA LYS A 89 9.67 -20.73 -9.84
C LYS A 89 8.73 -21.55 -8.95
N GLY A 90 8.05 -22.52 -9.55
CA GLY A 90 7.17 -23.38 -8.78
C GLY A 90 6.32 -24.31 -9.64
N ASP A 91 5.59 -25.16 -8.95
CA ASP A 91 4.56 -26.01 -9.52
C ASP A 91 3.20 -25.37 -9.24
N TYR A 92 2.46 -25.05 -10.31
CA TYR A 92 1.15 -24.41 -10.25
C TYR A 92 0.07 -25.38 -10.70
N THR A 93 -1.03 -25.49 -9.95
CA THR A 93 -2.16 -26.34 -10.32
C THR A 93 -3.21 -25.49 -11.03
N VAL A 94 -3.32 -25.66 -12.35
CA VAL A 94 -4.35 -24.98 -13.14
C VAL A 94 -5.57 -25.87 -13.24
N THR A 95 -6.73 -25.29 -12.99
CA THR A 95 -8.02 -25.97 -13.06
C THR A 95 -8.89 -25.32 -14.13
N LEU A 96 -9.38 -26.15 -15.06
CA LEU A 96 -10.41 -25.77 -16.01
C LEU A 96 -11.75 -26.33 -15.53
N THR A 97 -12.73 -25.46 -15.38
CA THR A 97 -14.11 -25.82 -15.04
C THR A 97 -15.00 -25.64 -16.26
N VAL A 98 -15.71 -26.70 -16.66
CA VAL A 98 -16.63 -26.71 -17.80
C VAL A 98 -18.06 -26.84 -17.29
N PHE A 99 -18.91 -25.89 -17.66
CA PHE A 99 -20.30 -25.84 -17.21
C PHE A 99 -21.22 -26.39 -18.29
N GLY A 100 -21.94 -27.47 -17.96
CA GLY A 100 -22.79 -28.17 -18.91
C GLY A 100 -24.07 -27.42 -19.30
N PRO A 101 -24.83 -27.97 -20.27
CA PRO A 101 -25.99 -27.31 -20.89
C PRO A 101 -27.11 -26.93 -19.92
N SER A 102 -27.22 -27.61 -18.77
CA SER A 102 -28.28 -27.35 -17.81
C SER A 102 -27.97 -26.16 -16.89
N ASN A 103 -26.73 -25.65 -16.91
CA ASN A 103 -26.24 -24.57 -16.05
C ASN A 103 -26.56 -24.77 -14.55
N LYS A 104 -26.54 -26.02 -14.10
CA LYS A 104 -26.74 -26.39 -12.69
C LYS A 104 -25.38 -26.68 -12.07
N SER A 105 -25.26 -26.44 -10.76
CA SER A 105 -24.04 -26.79 -10.01
C SER A 105 -23.70 -28.30 -10.06
N SER A 106 -24.70 -29.15 -10.30
CA SER A 106 -24.53 -30.59 -10.50
C SER A 106 -24.06 -30.97 -11.91
N ASP A 107 -24.03 -30.03 -12.84
CA ASP A 107 -23.68 -30.21 -14.25
C ASP A 107 -22.41 -29.41 -14.56
N VAL A 108 -21.34 -29.80 -13.87
CA VAL A 108 -20.02 -29.19 -13.99
C VAL A 108 -18.97 -30.29 -14.03
N LYS A 109 -17.98 -30.17 -14.92
CA LYS A 109 -16.81 -31.06 -14.98
C LYS A 109 -15.54 -30.26 -14.83
N THR A 110 -14.59 -30.77 -14.05
CA THR A 110 -13.31 -30.12 -13.81
C THR A 110 -12.16 -31.02 -14.25
N VAL A 111 -11.08 -30.39 -14.70
CA VAL A 111 -9.79 -31.02 -14.97
C VAL A 111 -8.70 -30.13 -14.42
N SER A 112 -7.69 -30.73 -13.79
CA SER A 112 -6.53 -30.01 -13.27
C SER A 112 -5.25 -30.56 -13.87
N LYS A 113 -4.33 -29.67 -14.25
CA LYS A 113 -2.98 -30.03 -14.71
C LYS A 113 -1.95 -29.19 -13.96
N THR A 114 -0.83 -29.80 -13.61
CA THR A 114 0.30 -29.12 -12.99
C THR A 114 1.21 -28.52 -14.05
N ILE A 115 1.63 -27.29 -13.83
CA ILE A 115 2.53 -26.53 -14.70
C ILE A 115 3.77 -26.21 -13.90
N GLN A 116 4.93 -26.39 -14.52
CA GLN A 116 6.21 -26.12 -13.87
C GLN A 116 6.85 -24.89 -14.47
N ILE A 117 7.16 -23.92 -13.61
CA ILE A 117 7.96 -22.75 -13.96
C ILE A 117 9.37 -22.98 -13.45
N MET A 118 10.33 -22.93 -14.37
CA MET A 118 11.68 -23.43 -14.13
C MET A 118 12.58 -22.44 -13.37
N ALA A 119 12.26 -21.15 -13.41
CA ALA A 119 13.03 -20.08 -12.78
C ALA A 119 12.12 -18.89 -12.42
N ASP A 120 12.52 -18.14 -11.39
CA ASP A 120 11.95 -16.84 -11.11
C ASP A 120 12.24 -15.89 -12.29
N ASP A 121 11.28 -15.03 -12.59
CA ASP A 121 11.51 -13.91 -13.50
C ASP A 121 12.44 -12.90 -12.79
N PRO A 122 13.66 -12.66 -13.32
CA PRO A 122 14.62 -11.76 -12.68
C PRO A 122 14.15 -10.31 -12.62
N ASP A 123 13.18 -9.92 -13.44
CA ASP A 123 12.62 -8.57 -13.49
C ASP A 123 11.34 -8.45 -12.64
N TYR A 124 10.83 -9.55 -12.07
CA TYR A 124 9.67 -9.51 -11.20
C TYR A 124 10.04 -8.93 -9.83
N LYS A 125 9.51 -7.73 -9.57
CA LYS A 125 9.45 -7.16 -8.22
C LYS A 125 8.08 -7.52 -7.63
N PRO A 126 7.98 -8.45 -6.67
CA PRO A 126 6.71 -8.71 -6.01
C PRO A 126 6.18 -7.39 -5.44
N VAL A 127 4.91 -7.08 -5.73
CA VAL A 127 4.21 -6.05 -4.97
C VAL A 127 4.16 -6.58 -3.54
N GLU A 128 4.94 -5.96 -2.65
CA GLU A 128 4.93 -6.31 -1.25
C GLU A 128 3.48 -6.19 -0.74
N GLU A 129 2.99 -7.25 -0.08
CA GLU A 129 1.60 -7.33 0.37
C GLU A 129 1.21 -6.07 1.17
N GLY A 130 0.09 -5.45 0.80
CA GLY A 130 -0.38 -4.21 1.42
C GLY A 130 0.24 -2.91 0.89
N LEU A 131 1.20 -2.92 -0.05
CA LEU A 131 1.78 -1.68 -0.59
C LEU A 131 0.71 -0.82 -1.30
N VAL A 132 0.39 0.36 -0.75
CA VAL A 132 -0.62 1.29 -1.28
C VAL A 132 -0.03 2.49 -2.01
N TRP A 133 1.20 2.89 -1.68
CA TRP A 133 1.90 3.96 -2.36
C TRP A 133 3.42 3.80 -2.20
N SER A 134 4.16 4.17 -3.24
CA SER A 134 5.62 4.27 -3.17
C SER A 134 6.21 5.34 -4.08
N ASP A 135 7.42 5.75 -3.74
CA ASP A 135 8.34 6.45 -4.64
C ASP A 135 9.69 5.74 -4.57
N GLU A 136 10.01 4.97 -5.61
CA GLU A 136 11.27 4.23 -5.74
C GLU A 136 12.39 5.07 -6.35
N PHE A 137 12.11 6.34 -6.72
CA PHE A 137 13.06 7.24 -7.38
C PHE A 137 13.78 6.61 -8.60
N ASP A 138 13.09 5.73 -9.33
CA ASP A 138 13.61 5.07 -10.54
C ASP A 138 13.46 5.97 -11.80
N GLN A 139 12.73 7.09 -11.71
CA GLN A 139 12.53 8.00 -12.83
C GLN A 139 13.72 8.97 -13.00
N SER A 140 13.81 9.65 -14.14
CA SER A 140 14.92 10.59 -14.40
C SER A 140 14.84 11.90 -13.62
N ALA A 141 13.74 12.15 -12.91
CA ALA A 141 13.49 13.38 -12.19
C ALA A 141 12.54 13.12 -11.01
N ILE A 142 12.54 14.04 -10.05
CA ILE A 142 11.63 14.01 -8.90
C ILE A 142 10.19 14.12 -9.41
N ASN A 143 9.33 13.20 -8.97
CA ASN A 143 7.93 13.19 -9.37
C ASN A 143 7.16 14.33 -8.68
N THR A 144 6.83 15.38 -9.45
CA THR A 144 6.09 16.53 -8.93
C THR A 144 4.62 16.23 -8.64
N GLU A 145 4.08 15.08 -9.06
CA GLU A 145 2.76 14.62 -8.61
C GLU A 145 2.81 14.06 -7.19
N ASN A 146 3.99 13.66 -6.70
CA ASN A 146 4.21 13.20 -5.33
C ASN A 146 4.73 14.34 -4.43
N TRP A 147 5.67 15.15 -4.92
CA TRP A 147 6.47 16.05 -4.08
C TRP A 147 6.36 17.52 -4.47
N THR A 148 6.33 18.39 -3.46
CA THR A 148 6.48 19.85 -3.56
C THR A 148 7.73 20.29 -2.80
N PHE A 149 8.50 21.21 -3.36
CA PHE A 149 9.61 21.85 -2.63
C PHE A 149 9.09 23.01 -1.80
N GLU A 150 9.39 23.01 -0.50
CA GLU A 150 9.25 24.22 0.32
C GLU A 150 10.48 25.10 0.14
N VAL A 151 10.26 26.41 -0.04
CA VAL A 151 11.30 27.35 -0.47
C VAL A 151 11.55 28.41 0.59
N GLY A 152 12.81 28.74 0.81
CA GLY A 152 13.26 29.79 1.70
C GLY A 152 13.71 29.31 3.08
N HIS A 153 13.80 30.26 4.01
CA HIS A 153 14.25 30.02 5.39
C HIS A 153 13.08 29.93 6.40
N GLY A 154 11.83 29.94 5.90
CA GLY A 154 10.62 29.94 6.73
C GLY A 154 10.55 31.12 7.71
N ASP A 155 9.58 31.06 8.62
CA ASP A 155 9.52 32.00 9.74
C ASP A 155 10.50 31.55 10.83
N TRP A 156 11.39 32.46 11.27
CA TRP A 156 12.37 32.20 12.34
C TRP A 156 13.29 31.00 12.10
N GLY A 157 13.70 30.75 10.85
CA GLY A 157 14.52 29.59 10.50
C GLY A 157 13.71 28.30 10.68
N TRP A 158 12.52 28.25 10.07
CA TRP A 158 11.54 27.17 10.20
C TRP A 158 11.13 26.85 11.66
N GLY A 159 11.06 27.89 12.51
CA GLY A 159 10.75 27.76 13.94
C GLY A 159 11.92 27.29 14.81
N ASN A 160 13.05 26.92 14.18
CA ASN A 160 14.17 26.25 14.83
C ASN A 160 15.48 27.04 14.76
N ASN A 161 15.49 28.28 14.23
CA ASN A 161 16.71 29.05 13.93
C ASN A 161 17.65 28.35 12.94
N GLU A 162 17.09 27.57 12.02
CA GLU A 162 17.83 26.92 10.93
C GLU A 162 18.50 27.94 10.00
N LEU A 163 19.65 27.58 9.40
CA LEU A 163 20.50 28.52 8.65
C LEU A 163 20.46 28.33 7.14
N GLN A 164 19.91 27.23 6.62
CA GLN A 164 19.79 27.01 5.19
C GLN A 164 18.64 27.81 4.56
N TYR A 165 18.80 28.12 3.28
CA TYR A 165 17.72 28.48 2.38
C TYR A 165 17.32 27.23 1.59
N TYR A 166 16.09 26.73 1.78
CA TYR A 166 15.60 25.63 0.94
C TYR A 166 15.29 26.14 -0.47
N THR A 167 15.78 25.44 -1.50
CA THR A 167 15.63 25.85 -2.91
C THR A 167 14.46 25.14 -3.58
N ASP A 168 14.04 25.67 -4.73
CA ASP A 168 13.01 25.08 -5.58
C ASP A 168 13.59 23.97 -6.47
N GLY A 169 14.16 22.94 -5.83
CA GLY A 169 14.68 21.74 -6.48
C GLY A 169 16.16 21.76 -6.88
N ASP A 170 16.86 22.91 -6.83
CA ASP A 170 18.30 22.98 -7.18
C ASP A 170 19.19 22.10 -6.29
N ASN A 171 18.72 21.78 -5.08
CA ASN A 171 19.43 20.96 -4.10
C ASN A 171 18.91 19.52 -4.01
N ALA A 172 18.04 19.08 -4.91
CA ALA A 172 17.51 17.72 -4.93
C ALA A 172 17.54 17.14 -6.35
N ARG A 173 17.97 15.89 -6.49
CA ARG A 173 17.94 15.19 -7.78
C ARG A 173 17.63 13.72 -7.60
N VAL A 174 17.19 13.08 -8.68
CA VAL A 174 17.18 11.62 -8.77
C VAL A 174 18.44 11.15 -9.51
N GLU A 175 19.17 10.21 -8.92
CA GLU A 175 20.40 9.66 -9.48
C GLU A 175 20.56 8.21 -9.05
N ASN A 176 20.73 7.29 -10.02
CA ASN A 176 20.92 5.85 -9.78
C ASN A 176 19.83 5.18 -8.94
N GLY A 177 18.56 5.50 -9.19
CA GLY A 177 17.42 4.92 -8.47
C GLY A 177 17.23 5.49 -7.06
N LYS A 178 17.71 6.72 -6.80
CA LYS A 178 17.69 7.34 -5.47
C LYS A 178 17.41 8.82 -5.54
N LEU A 179 16.70 9.34 -4.54
CA LEU A 179 16.67 10.77 -4.24
C LEU A 179 17.95 11.17 -3.50
N ILE A 180 18.60 12.23 -3.98
CA ILE A 180 19.77 12.84 -3.36
C ILE A 180 19.45 14.28 -3.00
N ILE A 181 19.27 14.58 -1.70
CA ILE A 181 19.18 15.95 -1.19
C ILE A 181 20.58 16.40 -0.77
N THR A 182 21.05 17.53 -1.31
CA THR A 182 22.40 18.04 -1.07
C THR A 182 22.34 19.38 -0.32
N ALA A 183 22.89 19.44 0.87
CA ALA A 183 23.19 20.70 1.54
C ALA A 183 24.53 21.26 1.04
N GLN A 184 24.53 22.52 0.63
CA GLN A 184 25.69 23.21 0.08
C GLN A 184 26.00 24.46 0.89
N LYS A 185 27.29 24.77 1.08
CA LYS A 185 27.74 26.02 1.67
C LYS A 185 27.80 27.12 0.60
N VAL A 186 27.19 28.26 0.87
CA VAL A 186 27.23 29.46 0.03
C VAL A 186 28.38 30.38 0.46
N ASP A 187 28.56 30.56 1.76
CA ASP A 187 29.65 31.35 2.35
C ASP A 187 30.07 30.85 3.73
N ASP A 188 31.11 31.45 4.31
CA ASP A 188 31.64 31.06 5.62
C ASP A 188 31.01 31.79 6.82
N ASN A 189 29.95 32.59 6.62
CA ASN A 189 29.43 33.48 7.67
C ASN A 189 28.64 32.75 8.76
N THR A 190 28.19 31.50 8.52
CA THR A 190 27.38 30.70 9.48
C THR A 190 26.13 31.46 9.95
N THR A 191 25.42 32.10 9.02
CA THR A 191 24.17 32.83 9.27
C THR A 191 23.04 32.32 8.38
N THR A 192 21.80 32.77 8.60
CA THR A 192 20.68 32.42 7.71
C THR A 192 20.99 32.78 6.26
N GLY A 193 20.91 31.79 5.37
CA GLY A 193 21.27 31.91 3.95
C GLY A 193 22.72 31.53 3.62
N SER A 194 23.58 31.24 4.61
CA SER A 194 24.95 30.76 4.39
C SER A 194 25.00 29.34 3.79
N TYR A 195 23.86 28.64 3.73
CA TYR A 195 23.73 27.31 3.15
C TYR A 195 22.48 27.23 2.27
N THR A 196 22.48 26.31 1.30
CA THR A 196 21.28 25.90 0.56
C THR A 196 21.02 24.41 0.77
N SER A 197 19.76 23.99 0.71
CA SER A 197 19.37 22.59 0.83
C SER A 197 17.99 22.37 0.19
N ALA A 198 17.37 21.21 0.39
CA ALA A 198 15.98 20.95 -0.01
C ALA A 198 15.12 20.44 1.16
N ARG A 199 13.84 20.79 1.11
CA ARG A 199 12.76 20.27 1.94
C ARG A 199 11.60 19.92 1.04
N MET A 200 11.30 18.62 0.96
CA MET A 200 10.28 18.07 0.08
C MET A 200 9.10 17.59 0.91
N VAL A 201 7.88 17.93 0.49
CA VAL A 201 6.63 17.54 1.16
C VAL A 201 5.66 16.89 0.20
N THR A 202 4.87 15.93 0.68
CA THR A 202 3.74 15.36 -0.08
C THR A 202 2.42 16.10 0.17
N MET A 203 2.45 17.26 0.84
CA MET A 203 1.25 18.02 1.21
C MET A 203 0.38 18.34 -0.02
N GLY A 204 -0.91 18.00 0.08
CA GLY A 204 -1.89 18.18 -0.99
C GLY A 204 -1.78 17.18 -2.15
N LYS A 205 -0.89 16.19 -2.02
CA LYS A 205 -0.61 15.16 -3.04
C LYS A 205 -0.82 13.77 -2.49
N GLN A 206 -0.06 13.40 -1.45
CA GLN A 206 -0.13 12.10 -0.78
C GLN A 206 -0.22 12.30 0.72
N ALA A 207 -1.19 11.66 1.37
CA ALA A 207 -1.36 11.65 2.81
C ALA A 207 -2.02 10.36 3.25
N PHE A 208 -1.61 9.86 4.42
CA PHE A 208 -1.98 8.52 4.90
C PHE A 208 -2.51 8.61 6.32
N THR A 209 -3.42 7.70 6.68
CA THR A 209 -3.85 7.51 8.07
C THR A 209 -3.64 6.04 8.40
N TYR A 210 -2.84 5.77 9.42
CA TYR A 210 -2.39 4.41 9.75
C TYR A 210 -1.54 3.78 8.66
N GLY A 211 -1.19 2.52 8.87
CA GLY A 211 -0.34 1.73 7.99
C GLY A 211 1.11 1.70 8.41
N LYS A 212 1.91 0.98 7.62
CA LYS A 212 3.36 0.95 7.77
C LYS A 212 3.96 1.99 6.81
N VAL A 213 4.87 2.82 7.29
CA VAL A 213 5.62 3.76 6.44
C VAL A 213 7.09 3.44 6.60
N GLU A 214 7.78 3.15 5.50
CA GLU A 214 9.20 2.77 5.48
C GLU A 214 9.96 3.66 4.49
N ILE A 215 11.06 4.25 4.97
CA ILE A 215 11.96 5.07 4.17
C ILE A 215 13.36 4.51 4.30
N ARG A 216 13.93 4.04 3.19
CA ARG A 216 15.29 3.52 3.18
C ARG A 216 16.27 4.63 2.83
N ALA A 217 17.09 5.05 3.78
CA ALA A 217 17.97 6.20 3.63
C ALA A 217 19.35 6.00 4.25
N LYS A 218 20.33 6.76 3.75
CA LYS A 218 21.67 6.90 4.31
C LYS A 218 21.91 8.37 4.67
N LEU A 219 22.37 8.61 5.90
CA LEU A 219 22.42 9.95 6.48
C LEU A 219 23.74 10.67 6.12
N PRO A 220 23.73 12.01 6.02
CA PRO A 220 24.95 12.80 5.95
C PRO A 220 25.73 12.76 7.26
N ALA A 221 27.03 13.01 7.16
CA ALA A 221 27.92 13.02 8.30
C ALA A 221 28.38 14.43 8.68
N GLY A 222 28.69 14.60 9.96
CA GLY A 222 29.48 15.72 10.45
C GLY A 222 28.69 16.88 11.05
N ARG A 223 29.40 17.65 11.88
CA ARG A 223 28.80 18.63 12.77
C ARG A 223 28.09 19.76 12.03
N GLY A 224 26.81 19.94 12.35
CA GLY A 224 25.96 21.02 11.86
C GLY A 224 24.88 20.57 10.89
N VAL A 225 24.92 19.33 10.39
CA VAL A 225 23.81 18.76 9.59
C VAL A 225 22.70 18.23 10.50
N TRP A 226 21.47 18.36 10.04
CA TRP A 226 20.27 17.85 10.69
C TRP A 226 19.29 17.30 9.63
N PRO A 227 19.51 16.07 9.13
CA PRO A 227 18.53 15.37 8.30
C PRO A 227 17.30 14.98 9.11
N ALA A 228 16.13 15.01 8.47
CA ALA A 228 14.89 14.55 9.05
C ALA A 228 13.99 13.86 8.00
N ILE A 229 13.33 12.79 8.44
CA ILE A 229 12.25 12.08 7.75
C ILE A 229 11.08 12.01 8.72
N TRP A 230 9.98 12.69 8.38
CA TRP A 230 8.93 12.98 9.33
C TRP A 230 7.60 13.24 8.64
N MET A 231 6.53 13.41 9.42
CA MET A 231 5.18 13.61 8.92
C MET A 231 4.44 14.68 9.72
N LEU A 232 3.57 15.43 9.05
CA LEU A 232 2.69 16.43 9.67
C LEU A 232 1.22 16.20 9.29
N GLY A 233 0.32 16.50 10.22
CA GLY A 233 -1.11 16.44 9.95
C GLY A 233 -1.53 17.40 8.83
N THR A 234 -2.33 16.91 7.87
CA THR A 234 -2.83 17.70 6.73
C THR A 234 -3.70 18.90 7.14
N ASN A 235 -4.20 18.88 8.38
CA ASN A 235 -4.99 19.95 8.97
C ASN A 235 -4.13 21.10 9.58
N ILE A 236 -2.80 21.09 9.43
CA ILE A 236 -1.88 22.12 9.96
C ILE A 236 -2.34 23.56 9.69
N ASN A 237 -2.86 23.87 8.51
CA ASN A 237 -3.33 25.21 8.17
C ASN A 237 -4.64 25.62 8.87
N SER A 238 -5.35 24.67 9.46
CA SER A 238 -6.62 24.90 10.16
C SER A 238 -6.48 24.88 11.68
N VAL A 239 -5.60 24.05 12.24
CA VAL A 239 -5.42 23.92 13.70
C VAL A 239 -4.05 24.40 14.20
N GLY A 240 -3.08 24.56 13.31
CA GLY A 240 -1.71 24.92 13.66
C GLY A 240 -0.91 23.78 14.28
N TRP A 241 0.40 23.96 14.35
CA TRP A 241 1.29 23.11 15.14
C TRP A 241 1.27 23.53 16.62
N PRO A 242 1.33 22.60 17.60
CA PRO A 242 1.48 21.14 17.46
C PRO A 242 0.14 20.39 17.40
N ALA A 243 -1.00 21.09 17.31
CA ALA A 243 -2.32 20.47 17.34
C ALA A 243 -2.64 19.60 16.10
N CYS A 244 -1.92 19.80 15.00
CA CYS A 244 -2.01 18.94 13.82
C CYS A 244 -1.37 17.57 14.01
N GLY A 245 -0.49 17.41 15.00
CA GLY A 245 0.36 16.24 15.14
C GLY A 245 1.61 16.31 14.26
N GLU A 246 2.70 15.81 14.81
CA GLU A 246 3.99 15.59 14.16
C GLU A 246 4.49 14.19 14.53
N ILE A 247 4.96 13.44 13.52
CA ILE A 247 5.55 12.11 13.67
C ILE A 247 6.94 12.16 13.06
N ASP A 248 7.97 12.25 13.89
CA ASP A 248 9.36 12.25 13.46
C ASP A 248 9.85 10.81 13.40
N ILE A 249 9.79 10.24 12.19
CA ILE A 249 10.20 8.84 11.95
C ILE A 249 11.69 8.70 12.25
N MET A 250 12.50 9.63 11.72
CA MET A 250 13.92 9.72 12.00
C MET A 250 14.36 11.19 11.99
N GLU A 251 15.02 11.59 13.07
CA GLU A 251 15.90 12.75 13.11
C GLU A 251 17.32 12.33 13.53
N TYR A 252 18.29 13.12 13.10
CA TYR A 252 19.69 12.92 13.43
C TYR A 252 20.41 14.26 13.50
N VAL A 253 21.42 14.37 14.35
CA VAL A 253 22.25 15.58 14.45
C VAL A 253 23.72 15.21 14.37
N GLY A 254 24.43 15.72 13.36
CA GLY A 254 25.80 15.26 13.05
C GLY A 254 26.88 15.63 14.08
N TYR A 255 26.53 16.29 15.19
CA TYR A 255 27.44 16.46 16.33
C TYR A 255 27.36 15.29 17.35
N THR A 256 26.33 14.45 17.25
CA THR A 256 26.17 13.23 18.05
C THR A 256 26.08 12.06 17.07
N PRO A 257 27.22 11.63 16.48
CA PRO A 257 27.20 10.59 15.48
C PRO A 257 26.66 9.28 16.05
N ASN A 258 26.15 8.44 15.15
CA ASN A 258 25.62 7.12 15.45
C ASN A 258 24.37 7.12 16.35
N VAL A 259 23.64 8.22 16.47
CA VAL A 259 22.42 8.28 17.27
C VAL A 259 21.28 8.84 16.45
N VAL A 260 20.24 8.03 16.25
CA VAL A 260 18.99 8.45 15.60
C VAL A 260 17.91 8.65 16.64
N HIS A 261 16.97 9.54 16.35
CA HIS A 261 15.89 9.94 17.23
C HIS A 261 14.54 9.72 16.54
N SER A 262 13.56 9.29 17.32
CA SER A 262 12.16 9.23 16.88
C SER A 262 11.28 9.88 17.94
N THR A 263 10.40 10.77 17.50
CA THR A 263 9.61 11.63 18.39
C THR A 263 8.20 11.82 17.85
N VAL A 264 7.25 12.03 18.75
CA VAL A 264 5.96 12.63 18.41
C VAL A 264 5.81 13.97 19.11
N HIS A 265 5.25 14.94 18.38
CA HIS A 265 4.83 16.22 18.96
C HIS A 265 3.31 16.37 18.91
N THR A 266 2.75 16.74 20.05
CA THR A 266 1.32 16.90 20.28
C THR A 266 1.06 18.15 21.13
N THR A 267 -0.20 18.48 21.39
CA THR A 267 -0.52 19.61 22.28
C THR A 267 -0.12 19.32 23.74
N ASP A 268 -0.14 18.07 24.16
CA ASP A 268 0.28 17.67 25.52
C ASP A 268 1.82 17.65 25.69
N GLY A 269 2.58 17.60 24.59
CA GLY A 269 4.04 17.65 24.61
C GLY A 269 4.64 17.92 23.23
N SER A 270 5.36 19.04 23.09
CA SER A 270 6.00 19.46 21.84
C SER A 270 7.34 20.17 22.07
N GLY A 271 8.10 20.40 20.98
CA GLY A 271 9.47 20.92 21.06
C GLY A 271 10.34 20.01 21.94
N SER A 272 11.08 20.58 22.89
CA SER A 272 11.91 19.78 23.81
C SER A 272 11.12 18.86 24.77
N ASN A 273 9.79 18.93 24.78
CA ASN A 273 8.91 18.06 25.58
C ASN A 273 8.10 17.08 24.72
N GLY A 274 8.49 16.85 23.47
CA GLY A 274 7.94 15.75 22.65
C GLY A 274 8.13 14.39 23.32
N SER A 275 7.28 13.42 22.97
CA SER A 275 7.46 12.04 23.43
C SER A 275 8.33 11.31 22.42
N GLY A 276 9.55 10.97 22.80
CA GLY A 276 10.48 10.32 21.90
C GLY A 276 11.54 9.52 22.64
N SER A 277 12.39 8.87 21.84
CA SER A 277 13.55 8.12 22.31
C SER A 277 14.65 8.17 21.25
N SER A 278 15.82 7.63 21.60
CA SER A 278 16.95 7.51 20.68
C SER A 278 17.46 6.08 20.63
N MET A 279 18.17 5.75 19.55
CA MET A 279 18.84 4.47 19.35
C MET A 279 20.26 4.71 18.85
N ASP A 280 21.21 3.96 19.39
CA ASP A 280 22.56 3.87 18.83
C ASP A 280 22.51 3.06 17.52
N LEU A 281 23.06 3.63 16.45
CA LEU A 281 23.12 3.08 15.10
C LEU A 281 24.49 3.41 14.50
N GLU A 282 25.47 2.53 14.72
CA GLU A 282 26.88 2.76 14.36
C GLU A 282 27.14 2.99 12.86
N THR A 283 26.24 2.54 12.00
CA THR A 283 26.38 2.58 10.54
C THR A 283 25.45 3.61 9.88
N ALA A 284 24.86 4.53 10.66
CA ALA A 284 23.87 5.49 10.17
C ALA A 284 24.40 6.41 9.05
N GLU A 285 25.71 6.71 9.06
CA GLU A 285 26.39 7.57 8.08
C GLU A 285 26.96 6.76 6.89
N GLU A 286 27.22 5.46 7.09
CA GLU A 286 27.89 4.58 6.13
C GLU A 286 26.93 3.76 5.27
N ASP A 287 25.86 3.25 5.87
CA ASP A 287 24.94 2.27 5.27
C ASP A 287 23.52 2.84 5.13
N PHE A 288 22.79 2.24 4.19
CA PHE A 288 21.36 2.49 4.07
C PHE A 288 20.61 1.67 5.10
N HIS A 289 19.79 2.35 5.90
CA HIS A 289 18.88 1.74 6.87
C HIS A 289 17.43 2.04 6.51
N ILE A 290 16.51 1.18 6.95
CA ILE A 290 15.07 1.43 6.83
C ILE A 290 14.61 2.15 8.10
N TYR A 291 14.17 3.39 7.98
CA TYR A 291 13.53 4.12 9.06
C TYR A 291 12.02 3.99 8.88
N GLY A 292 11.34 3.44 9.88
CA GLY A 292 9.93 3.13 9.70
C GLY A 292 9.06 3.33 10.92
N ILE A 293 7.76 3.43 10.64
CA ILE A 293 6.69 3.35 11.63
C ILE A 293 5.71 2.25 11.27
N ASN A 294 5.18 1.58 12.29
CA ASN A 294 3.93 0.85 12.21
C ASN A 294 2.89 1.64 12.99
N TRP A 295 1.97 2.27 12.27
CA TRP A 295 1.00 3.21 12.82
C TRP A 295 -0.39 2.59 12.73
N THR A 296 -1.01 2.40 13.89
CA THR A 296 -2.36 1.85 14.02
C THR A 296 -3.27 2.84 14.72
N GLU A 297 -4.55 2.51 14.87
CA GLU A 297 -5.46 3.29 15.72
C GLU A 297 -5.04 3.29 17.20
N ASP A 298 -4.18 2.34 17.61
CA ASP A 298 -3.82 2.11 19.00
C ASP A 298 -2.46 2.67 19.39
N GLU A 299 -1.48 2.58 18.51
CA GLU A 299 -0.09 2.94 18.77
C GLU A 299 0.69 3.32 17.51
N ILE A 300 1.80 4.03 17.71
CA ILE A 300 2.82 4.26 16.70
C ILE A 300 4.11 3.61 17.20
N VAL A 301 4.59 2.59 16.50
CA VAL A 301 5.85 1.91 16.79
C VAL A 301 6.89 2.36 15.78
N PHE A 302 7.95 3.01 16.26
CA PHE A 302 9.08 3.49 15.46
C PHE A 302 10.20 2.45 15.50
N TYR A 303 10.83 2.18 14.37
CA TYR A 303 11.87 1.18 14.27
C TYR A 303 12.91 1.49 13.20
N VAL A 304 14.06 0.81 13.30
CA VAL A 304 15.14 0.82 12.31
C VAL A 304 15.35 -0.59 11.76
N ASP A 305 15.38 -0.75 10.45
CA ASP A 305 15.55 -1.98 9.67
C ASP A 305 14.44 -3.03 9.81
N SER A 306 13.92 -3.26 11.02
CA SER A 306 12.79 -4.17 11.25
C SER A 306 12.06 -3.84 12.55
N LEU A 307 10.82 -4.32 12.67
CA LEU A 307 10.00 -4.17 13.89
C LEU A 307 10.59 -4.85 15.15
N GLU A 308 11.67 -5.64 15.02
CA GLU A 308 12.41 -6.17 16.17
C GLU A 308 13.33 -5.12 16.82
N ASN A 309 13.69 -4.06 16.07
CA ASN A 309 14.58 -2.98 16.50
C ASN A 309 13.80 -1.70 16.77
N VAL A 310 12.95 -1.73 17.80
CA VAL A 310 12.11 -0.60 18.20
C VAL A 310 12.94 0.53 18.81
N VAL A 311 12.77 1.74 18.29
CA VAL A 311 13.34 2.99 18.84
C VAL A 311 12.41 3.57 19.90
N HIS A 312 11.13 3.70 19.56
CA HIS A 312 10.11 4.32 20.41
C HIS A 312 8.74 3.68 20.15
N THR A 313 7.88 3.66 21.17
CA THR A 313 6.46 3.31 21.03
C THR A 313 5.62 4.40 21.69
N TYR A 314 4.72 5.01 20.93
CA TYR A 314 3.76 5.97 21.44
C TYR A 314 2.36 5.35 21.49
N ALA A 315 1.87 5.09 22.71
CA ALA A 315 0.60 4.39 22.94
C ALA A 315 -0.10 4.94 24.21
N PRO A 316 -0.64 6.17 24.20
CA PRO A 316 -1.36 6.70 25.35
C PRO A 316 -2.60 5.86 25.66
N SER A 317 -2.77 5.48 26.93
CA SER A 317 -3.88 4.62 27.37
C SER A 317 -5.26 5.26 27.20
N ILE A 318 -5.34 6.60 27.20
CA ILE A 318 -6.54 7.38 26.90
C ILE A 318 -6.18 8.37 25.80
N LYS A 319 -6.80 8.20 24.63
CA LYS A 319 -6.61 9.05 23.47
C LYS A 319 -7.56 10.24 23.51
N THR A 320 -7.03 11.43 23.29
CA THR A 320 -7.73 12.71 23.23
C THR A 320 -7.18 13.51 22.05
N ALA A 321 -7.88 14.57 21.63
CA ALA A 321 -7.37 15.44 20.57
C ALA A 321 -6.01 16.09 20.90
N ASN A 322 -5.62 16.20 22.17
CA ASN A 322 -4.38 16.84 22.59
C ASN A 322 -3.16 15.92 22.56
N ASN A 323 -3.35 14.61 22.77
CA ASN A 323 -2.27 13.61 22.83
C ASN A 323 -2.35 12.57 21.70
N TRP A 324 -3.43 12.53 20.94
CA TRP A 324 -3.57 11.63 19.80
C TRP A 324 -4.19 12.36 18.60
N PRO A 325 -3.49 13.35 18.00
CA PRO A 325 -3.90 13.93 16.73
C PRO A 325 -3.65 12.98 15.53
N PHE A 326 -3.19 11.76 15.79
CA PHE A 326 -2.78 10.74 14.83
C PHE A 326 -3.95 9.83 14.39
N ASP A 327 -5.17 10.35 14.42
CA ASP A 327 -6.39 9.75 13.86
C ASP A 327 -6.82 10.44 12.53
N LYS A 328 -5.90 11.21 11.93
CA LYS A 328 -6.12 12.03 10.73
C LYS A 328 -4.99 11.84 9.72
N PRO A 329 -5.22 12.20 8.44
CA PRO A 329 -4.19 12.06 7.41
C PRO A 329 -2.97 12.93 7.68
N HIS A 330 -1.79 12.32 7.57
CA HIS A 330 -0.48 12.96 7.65
C HIS A 330 0.25 12.88 6.30
N PHE A 331 0.93 13.95 5.91
CA PHE A 331 1.78 13.99 4.72
C PHE A 331 3.25 13.84 5.12
N ILE A 332 4.07 13.31 4.22
CA ILE A 332 5.49 13.01 4.46
C ILE A 332 6.35 14.23 4.14
N ILE A 333 7.42 14.41 4.90
CA ILE A 333 8.43 15.44 4.77
C ILE A 333 9.82 14.80 4.81
N ILE A 334 10.68 15.18 3.87
CA ILE A 334 12.08 14.79 3.85
C ILE A 334 12.91 16.06 3.64
N ASN A 335 13.84 16.34 4.54
CA ASN A 335 14.72 17.49 4.43
C ASN A 335 16.11 17.25 5.02
N LEU A 336 17.03 18.14 4.65
CA LEU A 336 18.35 18.24 5.25
C LEU A 336 18.58 19.67 5.74
N ALA A 337 18.34 19.91 7.03
CA ALA A 337 18.62 21.20 7.65
C ALA A 337 20.12 21.38 7.95
N VAL A 338 20.54 22.64 8.12
CA VAL A 338 21.88 23.02 8.55
C VAL A 338 21.77 24.03 9.69
N GLY A 339 22.44 23.73 10.81
CA GLY A 339 22.39 24.54 12.02
C GLY A 339 21.09 24.33 12.79
N GLY A 340 20.45 25.43 13.19
CA GLY A 340 19.31 25.36 14.11
C GLY A 340 19.72 25.27 15.57
N THR A 341 18.73 25.46 16.44
CA THR A 341 18.87 25.43 17.90
C THR A 341 19.37 24.07 18.38
N TRP A 342 18.99 22.99 17.69
CA TRP A 342 19.44 21.64 17.98
C TRP A 342 20.58 21.19 17.08
N GLY A 343 20.39 21.09 15.75
CA GLY A 343 21.43 20.64 14.81
C GLY A 343 22.75 21.43 14.85
N GLY A 344 22.68 22.72 15.20
CA GLY A 344 23.82 23.62 15.35
C GLY A 344 24.28 23.84 16.79
N ALA A 345 23.78 23.08 17.77
CA ALA A 345 24.05 23.30 19.20
C ALA A 345 25.55 23.23 19.56
N GLN A 346 26.35 22.46 18.80
CA GLN A 346 27.81 22.39 18.97
C GLN A 346 28.59 23.15 17.90
N GLY A 347 27.92 24.04 17.15
CA GLY A 347 28.47 24.75 16.00
C GLY A 347 28.31 23.99 14.70
N ILE A 348 28.89 24.53 13.62
CA ILE A 348 28.86 23.95 12.27
C ILE A 348 30.30 23.85 11.76
N ASP A 349 30.67 22.72 11.19
CA ASP A 349 31.95 22.57 10.50
C ASP A 349 31.80 22.87 9.00
N ASN A 350 32.20 24.06 8.57
CA ASN A 350 32.10 24.49 7.17
C ASN A 350 32.95 23.68 6.18
N SER A 351 33.86 22.81 6.65
CA SER A 351 34.72 22.00 5.79
C SER A 351 34.06 20.71 5.31
N ILE A 352 32.95 20.28 5.95
CA ILE A 352 32.26 19.04 5.58
C ILE A 352 31.36 19.19 4.34
N PHE A 353 30.99 20.43 3.98
CA PHE A 353 30.05 20.68 2.89
C PHE A 353 30.72 20.55 1.51
N PRO A 354 30.02 19.98 0.50
CA PRO A 354 28.60 19.58 0.54
C PRO A 354 28.34 18.27 1.29
N GLN A 355 27.13 18.13 1.82
CA GLN A 355 26.65 16.91 2.51
C GLN A 355 25.35 16.43 1.88
N THR A 356 25.13 15.12 1.87
CA THR A 356 23.99 14.50 1.17
C THR A 356 23.18 13.58 2.06
N LEU A 357 21.86 13.73 2.02
CA LEU A 357 20.90 12.72 2.44
C LEU A 357 20.49 11.92 1.20
N GLU A 358 20.72 10.62 1.23
CA GLU A 358 20.36 9.71 0.13
C GLU A 358 19.16 8.86 0.54
N VAL A 359 18.12 8.83 -0.29
CA VAL A 359 16.89 8.04 -0.06
C VAL A 359 16.68 7.11 -1.24
N ASP A 360 16.64 5.81 -0.96
CA ASP A 360 16.46 4.74 -1.93
C ASP A 360 14.98 4.58 -2.31
N TYR A 361 14.10 4.55 -1.31
CA TYR A 361 12.66 4.54 -1.54
C TYR A 361 11.89 5.15 -0.37
N VAL A 362 10.64 5.51 -0.65
CA VAL A 362 9.58 5.72 0.33
C VAL A 362 8.45 4.75 0.00
N ARG A 363 8.00 3.96 0.97
CA ARG A 363 6.92 2.97 0.80
C ARG A 363 5.90 3.08 1.92
N VAL A 364 4.63 2.95 1.55
CA VAL A 364 3.50 2.98 2.49
C VAL A 364 2.62 1.75 2.24
N TYR A 365 2.26 1.07 3.32
CA TYR A 365 1.50 -0.17 3.32
C TYR A 365 0.26 -0.05 4.21
N GLU A 366 -0.85 -0.66 3.82
CA GLU A 366 -2.11 -0.74 4.59
C GLU A 366 -2.66 -2.16 4.70
#